data_AF-A0A259TMI4-F1
#
_entry.id   AF-A0A259TMI4-F1
#
_cell.length_a   1.000
_cell.length_b   1.000
_cell.length_c   1.000
_cell.angle_alpha   90.00
_cell.angle_beta   90.00
_cell.angle_gamma   90.00
#
_symmetry.space_group_name_H-M   'P 1'
#
loop_
_entity.id
_entity.type
_entity.pdbx_description
1 polymer ?
#
loop_
_entity_poly.entity_id
_entity_poly.type
_entity_poly.pdbx_seq_one_letter_code
_entity_poly.pdbx_strand_id
1 'polypeptide(L)'
;MSISAIIVDPEDEFERSFMLPVATESFFQKYWVPAVEELNLQWTSLFQYGTDVESEDIPAILGEVSQLKEWARTHVHGDDLDHMLRRLELLETELPKAYRRGGVVVYIG
;
A
#
# COMPACT_ATOMS: atom_id res chain seq x y z
N MET A 1 3.30 -13.97 7.02
CA MET A 1 4.05 -13.42 5.87
C MET A 1 3.91 -11.89 5.89
N SER A 2 4.47 -11.15 4.94
CA SER A 2 4.41 -9.68 4.90
C SER A 2 4.01 -9.21 3.51
N ILE A 3 3.17 -8.19 3.45
CA ILE A 3 2.74 -7.55 2.22
C ILE A 3 3.70 -6.41 1.91
N SER A 4 4.24 -6.37 0.70
CA SER A 4 5.17 -5.34 0.24
C SER A 4 4.88 -4.94 -1.21
N ALA A 5 5.23 -3.69 -1.55
CA ALA A 5 5.25 -3.23 -2.93
C ALA A 5 6.66 -3.36 -3.51
N ILE A 6 6.80 -3.99 -4.67
CA ILE A 6 8.08 -4.16 -5.39
C ILE A 6 7.90 -3.86 -6.88
N ILE A 7 8.93 -3.33 -7.53
CA ILE A 7 8.89 -3.12 -8.99
C ILE A 7 9.11 -4.47 -9.69
N VAL A 8 8.22 -4.77 -10.64
CA VAL A 8 8.35 -5.90 -11.55
C VAL A 8 9.34 -5.52 -12.66
N ASP A 9 10.24 -6.43 -13.00
CA ASP A 9 11.28 -6.25 -14.03
C ASP A 9 12.12 -4.95 -13.88
N PRO A 10 12.87 -4.82 -12.77
CA PRO A 10 13.65 -3.62 -12.50
C PRO A 10 14.85 -3.47 -13.44
N GLU A 11 15.00 -2.28 -14.04
CA GLU A 11 16.03 -1.98 -15.04
C GLU A 11 17.28 -1.33 -14.42
N ASP A 12 17.13 -0.52 -13.38
CA ASP A 12 18.24 0.20 -12.73
C ASP A 12 18.44 -0.17 -11.25
N GLU A 13 19.47 0.40 -10.62
CA GLU A 13 19.82 0.12 -9.21
C GLU A 13 18.75 0.61 -8.23
N PHE A 14 18.07 1.71 -8.55
CA PHE A 14 16.96 2.19 -7.73
C PHE A 14 15.79 1.21 -7.78
N GLU A 15 15.39 0.79 -8.98
CA GLU A 15 14.25 -0.11 -9.16
C GLU A 15 14.51 -1.47 -8.50
N ARG A 16 15.75 -1.98 -8.60
CA ARG A 16 16.18 -3.22 -7.91
C ARG A 16 16.13 -3.12 -6.39
N SER A 17 16.31 -1.91 -5.86
CA SER A 17 16.28 -1.63 -4.43
C SER A 17 14.91 -1.17 -3.94
N PHE A 18 13.94 -1.01 -4.84
CA PHE A 18 12.62 -0.53 -4.50
C PHE A 18 11.83 -1.62 -3.77
N MET A 19 11.61 -1.40 -2.48
CA MET A 19 10.72 -2.20 -1.66
C MET A 19 10.00 -1.28 -0.69
N LEU A 20 8.67 -1.27 -0.75
CA LEU A 20 7.84 -0.57 0.23
C LEU A 20 7.11 -1.57 1.13
N PRO A 21 7.47 -1.66 2.42
CA PRO A 21 6.72 -2.47 3.36
C PRO A 21 5.31 -1.88 3.59
N VAL A 22 4.27 -2.67 3.34
CA VAL A 22 2.87 -2.29 3.56
C VAL A 22 2.43 -2.67 4.97
N ALA A 23 2.42 -3.97 5.27
CA ALA A 23 2.02 -4.49 6.58
C ALA A 23 2.51 -5.92 6.76
N THR A 24 2.59 -6.38 8.01
CA THR A 24 2.60 -7.84 8.25
C THR A 24 1.21 -8.39 7.96
N GLU A 25 1.12 -9.65 7.54
CA GLU A 25 -0.17 -10.32 7.30
C GLU A 25 -1.08 -10.27 8.53
N SER A 26 -0.53 -10.49 9.73
CA SER A 26 -1.28 -10.38 10.99
C SER A 26 -1.85 -8.98 11.24
N PHE A 27 -1.09 -7.92 10.91
CA PHE A 27 -1.55 -6.54 11.09
C PHE A 27 -2.59 -6.17 10.02
N PHE A 28 -2.38 -6.65 8.79
CA PHE A 28 -3.32 -6.46 7.69
C PHE A 28 -4.68 -7.10 8.01
N GLN A 29 -4.70 -8.35 8.47
CA GLN A 29 -5.93 -9.03 8.89
C GLN A 29 -6.61 -8.33 10.08
N LYS A 30 -5.83 -7.81 11.04
CA LYS A 30 -6.36 -7.15 12.23
C LYS A 30 -7.00 -5.79 11.93
N TYR A 31 -6.43 -5.00 11.02
CA TYR A 31 -6.81 -3.60 10.82
C TYR A 31 -7.20 -3.23 9.39
N TRP A 32 -6.48 -3.72 8.40
CA TRP A 32 -6.73 -3.34 7.01
C TRP A 32 -7.97 -4.03 6.45
N VAL A 33 -8.16 -5.33 6.73
CA VAL A 33 -9.36 -6.06 6.25
C VAL A 33 -10.66 -5.43 6.78
N PRO A 34 -10.83 -5.17 8.10
CA PRO A 34 -12.03 -4.49 8.59
C PRO A 34 -12.25 -3.11 7.95
N ALA A 35 -11.18 -2.31 7.78
CA ALA A 35 -11.28 -1.00 7.16
C ALA A 35 -11.69 -1.07 5.68
N VAL A 36 -11.11 -2.01 4.94
CA VAL A 36 -11.43 -2.27 3.52
C VAL A 36 -12.90 -2.66 3.37
N GLU A 37 -13.40 -3.56 4.24
CA GLU A 37 -14.80 -3.99 4.22
C GLU A 37 -15.76 -2.84 4.57
N GLU A 38 -15.46 -2.06 5.61
CA GLU A 38 -16.31 -0.95 6.06
C GLU A 38 -16.36 0.20 5.04
N LEU A 39 -15.21 0.54 4.45
CA LEU A 39 -15.08 1.62 3.48
C LEU A 39 -15.37 1.17 2.03
N ASN A 40 -15.58 -0.14 1.81
CA ASN A 40 -15.78 -0.77 0.51
C ASN A 40 -14.66 -0.45 -0.50
N LEU A 41 -13.41 -0.51 -0.04
CA LEU A 41 -12.21 -0.22 -0.85
C LEU A 41 -11.95 -1.34 -1.85
N GLN A 42 -11.59 -0.99 -3.07
CA GLN A 42 -11.41 -1.96 -4.16
C GLN A 42 -9.95 -2.35 -4.31
N TRP A 43 -9.03 -1.39 -4.44
CA TRP A 43 -7.61 -1.66 -4.69
C TRP A 43 -6.93 -2.29 -3.48
N THR A 44 -7.11 -1.69 -2.31
CA THR A 44 -6.50 -2.14 -1.07
C THR A 44 -6.96 -3.56 -0.72
N SER A 45 -8.17 -3.96 -1.11
CA SER A 45 -8.69 -5.33 -0.90
C SER A 45 -7.85 -6.41 -1.60
N LEU A 46 -7.16 -6.05 -2.68
CA LEU A 46 -6.34 -6.96 -3.49
C LEU A 46 -4.96 -7.18 -2.90
N PHE A 47 -4.45 -6.27 -2.05
CA PHE A 47 -3.08 -6.32 -1.53
C PHE A 47 -2.77 -7.59 -0.75
N GLN A 48 -3.75 -8.23 -0.12
CA GLN A 48 -3.52 -9.50 0.58
C GLN A 48 -3.33 -10.71 -0.35
N TYR A 49 -3.78 -10.60 -1.60
CA TYR A 49 -3.75 -11.67 -2.60
C TYR A 49 -2.67 -11.47 -3.65
N GLY A 50 -2.09 -10.27 -3.73
CA GLY A 50 -1.22 -9.86 -4.82
C GLY A 50 -2.01 -9.15 -5.90
N THR A 51 -1.54 -7.96 -6.29
CA THR A 51 -2.01 -7.26 -7.49
C THR A 51 -0.87 -6.52 -8.17
N ASP A 52 -0.93 -6.48 -9.49
CA ASP A 52 -0.11 -5.59 -10.29
C ASP A 52 -0.78 -4.20 -10.30
N VAL A 53 0.05 -3.17 -10.22
CA VAL A 53 -0.36 -1.77 -10.19
C VAL A 53 0.40 -1.03 -11.28
N GLU A 54 -0.34 -0.33 -12.13
CA GLU A 54 0.20 0.55 -13.16
C GLU A 54 0.11 2.02 -12.74
N SER A 55 0.80 2.90 -13.47
CA SER A 55 0.83 4.33 -13.14
C SER A 55 -0.55 4.99 -13.18
N GLU A 56 -1.47 4.48 -14.00
CA GLU A 56 -2.84 4.96 -14.13
C GLU A 56 -3.73 4.65 -12.91
N ASP A 57 -3.37 3.64 -12.12
CA ASP A 57 -4.11 3.21 -10.94
C ASP A 57 -3.76 4.02 -9.68
N ILE A 58 -2.60 4.69 -9.71
CA ILE A 58 -2.06 5.42 -8.57
C ILE A 58 -3.03 6.45 -7.99
N PRO A 59 -3.72 7.29 -8.78
CA PRO A 59 -4.71 8.20 -8.22
C PRO A 59 -5.81 7.51 -7.41
N ALA A 60 -6.28 6.33 -7.86
CA ALA A 60 -7.31 5.57 -7.15
C ALA A 60 -6.76 4.97 -5.84
N ILE A 61 -5.57 4.36 -5.89
CA ILE A 61 -4.91 3.79 -4.70
C ILE A 61 -4.62 4.86 -3.65
N LEU A 62 -4.09 6.02 -4.05
CA LEU A 62 -3.84 7.12 -3.12
C LEU A 62 -5.13 7.67 -2.49
N GLY A 63 -6.23 7.66 -3.24
CA GLY A 63 -7.56 7.97 -2.72
C GLY A 63 -8.02 7.00 -1.63
N GLU A 64 -7.77 5.69 -1.80
CA GLU A 64 -8.08 4.68 -0.78
C GLU A 64 -7.15 4.78 0.43
N VAL A 65 -5.85 4.96 0.23
CA VAL A 65 -4.86 5.19 1.30
C VAL A 65 -5.27 6.40 2.16
N SER A 66 -5.80 7.45 1.54
CA SER A 66 -6.32 8.61 2.28
C SER A 66 -7.52 8.28 3.16
N GLN A 67 -8.46 7.46 2.66
CA GLN A 67 -9.60 7.00 3.44
C GLN A 67 -9.18 6.10 4.62
N LEU A 68 -8.19 5.22 4.40
CA LEU A 68 -7.62 4.38 5.46
C LEU A 68 -6.96 5.19 6.56
N LYS A 69 -6.28 6.31 6.24
CA LYS A 69 -5.68 7.19 7.25
C LYS A 69 -6.76 7.77 8.17
N GLU A 70 -7.86 8.25 7.60
CA GLU A 70 -8.95 8.82 8.40
C GLU A 70 -9.67 7.75 9.22
N TRP A 71 -9.91 6.56 8.65
CA TRP A 71 -10.48 5.43 9.39
C TRP A 71 -9.57 4.96 10.53
N ALA A 72 -8.25 4.93 10.31
CA ALA A 72 -7.30 4.52 11.34
C ALA A 72 -7.36 5.45 12.54
N ARG A 73 -7.44 6.77 12.32
CA ARG A 73 -7.51 7.77 13.39
C ARG A 73 -8.70 7.61 14.33
N THR A 74 -9.80 7.02 13.85
CA THR A 74 -11.00 6.81 14.65
C THR A 74 -11.07 5.42 15.29
N HIS A 75 -10.45 4.40 14.69
CA HIS A 75 -10.60 2.99 15.10
C HIS A 75 -9.34 2.33 15.70
N VAL A 76 -8.16 2.90 15.44
CA VAL A 76 -6.88 2.36 15.92
C VAL A 76 -6.29 3.31 16.94
N HIS A 77 -5.60 2.76 17.95
CA HIS A 77 -5.11 3.54 19.08
C HIS A 77 -3.69 3.12 19.48
N GLY A 78 -2.97 4.05 20.12
CA GLY A 78 -1.61 3.82 20.63
C GLY A 78 -0.61 3.49 19.51
N ASP A 79 0.36 2.65 19.84
CA ASP A 79 1.47 2.31 18.93
C ASP A 79 0.99 1.68 17.60
N ASP A 80 -0.14 0.97 17.62
CA ASP A 80 -0.73 0.38 16.40
C ASP A 80 -1.21 1.47 15.43
N LEU A 81 -1.73 2.60 15.94
CA LEU A 81 -2.15 3.74 15.11
C LEU A 81 -0.94 4.40 14.45
N ASP A 82 0.09 4.70 15.26
CA ASP A 82 1.32 5.31 14.78
C ASP A 82 2.01 4.43 13.73
N HIS A 83 1.99 3.11 13.96
CA HIS A 83 2.49 2.13 13.00
C HIS A 83 1.72 2.19 11.68
N MET A 84 0.38 2.13 11.72
CA MET A 84 -0.45 2.14 10.52
C MET A 84 -0.30 3.44 9.72
N LEU A 85 -0.34 4.60 10.40
CA LEU A 85 -0.20 5.90 9.76
C LEU A 85 1.15 6.04 9.06
N ARG A 86 2.24 5.57 9.69
CA ARG A 86 3.57 5.58 9.06
C ARG A 86 3.64 4.73 7.80
N ARG A 87 2.94 3.59 7.76
CA ARG A 87 2.88 2.73 6.56
C ARG A 87 2.07 3.37 5.45
N LEU A 88 0.93 3.97 5.78
CA LEU A 88 0.08 4.67 4.82
C LEU A 88 0.78 5.91 4.24
N GLU A 89 1.50 6.68 5.07
CA GLU A 89 2.29 7.82 4.62
C GLU A 89 3.44 7.39 3.70
N LEU A 90 4.10 6.26 4.00
CA LEU A 90 5.14 5.70 3.15
C LEU A 90 4.59 5.30 1.78
N LEU A 91 3.41 4.65 1.74
CA LEU A 91 2.74 4.33 0.49
C LEU A 91 2.37 5.58 -0.29
N GLU A 92 1.80 6.58 0.37
CA GLU A 92 1.38 7.83 -0.28
C GLU A 92 2.55 8.59 -0.91
N THR A 93 3.71 8.59 -0.24
CA THR A 93 4.87 9.39 -0.66
C THR A 93 5.81 8.64 -1.59
N GLU A 94 6.02 7.34 -1.39
CA GLU A 94 7.04 6.58 -2.11
C GLU A 94 6.47 5.75 -3.27
N LEU A 95 5.21 5.29 -3.21
CA LEU A 95 4.63 4.49 -4.30
C LEU A 95 4.66 5.23 -5.65
N PRO A 96 4.31 6.53 -5.73
CA PRO A 96 4.38 7.26 -7.00
C PRO A 96 5.80 7.35 -7.56
N LYS A 97 6.83 7.28 -6.71
CA LYS A 97 8.24 7.37 -7.13
C LYS A 97 8.76 6.12 -7.84
N ALA A 98 8.00 5.02 -7.83
CA ALA A 98 8.29 3.85 -8.63
C ALA A 98 8.17 4.14 -10.13
N TYR A 99 7.20 4.96 -10.53
CA TYR A 99 6.81 5.18 -11.93
C TYR A 99 7.62 6.29 -12.60
N ARG A 100 8.95 6.12 -12.64
CA ARG A 100 9.88 7.10 -13.24
C ARG A 100 9.95 7.02 -14.75
N ARG A 101 9.55 5.89 -15.31
CA ARG A 101 9.51 5.59 -16.74
C ARG A 101 8.16 4.95 -17.08
N GLY A 102 7.82 4.98 -18.36
CA GLY A 102 6.63 4.28 -18.85
C GLY A 102 6.79 2.76 -18.73
N GLY A 103 5.68 2.05 -18.52
CA GLY A 103 5.65 0.59 -18.45
C GLY A 103 6.16 -0.02 -17.14
N VAL A 104 6.39 0.79 -16.10
CA VAL A 104 6.68 0.26 -14.76
C VAL A 104 5.40 -0.37 -14.20
N VAL A 105 5.53 -1.59 -13.71
CA VAL A 105 4.50 -2.30 -12.96
C VAL A 105 5.02 -2.53 -11.54
N VAL A 106 4.19 -2.24 -10.54
CA VAL A 106 4.49 -2.54 -9.14
C VAL A 106 3.58 -3.66 -8.67
N TYR A 107 4.17 -4.77 -8.22
CA TYR A 107 3.43 -5.82 -7.54
C TYR A 107 3.26 -5.48 -6.07
N ILE A 108 2.04 -5.55 -5.54
CA ILE A 108 1.72 -5.38 -4.12
C ILE A 108 1.09 -6.66 -3.59
N GLY A 109 1.80 -7.37 -2.70
CA GLY A 109 1.40 -8.66 -2.12
C GLY A 109 2.32 -9.16 -1.03
#